data_AF-A0A366S6W5-F1
#
_entry.id   AF-A0A366S6W5-F1
#
_cell.length_a   1.000
_cell.length_b   1.000
_cell.length_c   1.000
_cell.angle_alpha   90.00
_cell.angle_beta   90.00
_cell.angle_gamma   90.00
#
_symmetry.space_group_name_H-M   'P 1'
#
loop_
_entity.id
_entity.type
_entity.pdbx_description
1 polymer ?
#
loop_
_entity_poly.entity_id
_entity_poly.type
_entity_poly.pdbx_seq_one_letter_code
_entity_poly.pdbx_strand_id
1 'polypeptide(L)'
;MRFLTVASALWLTLCPTVLAQDTSASGSLSLNSNQPSWTFDYSTQNANDQNWVGLYYTAGGGPVDQKKGSSNSIKWKWAPRSQGSVQIDTGSLEPGNYTAFFLAQNGYTWLAEPLQVIKGREFGGDVSFIVADVSLPNARAGDKYSHSVRGLVRGGSSDVTFSKESGSADWISVSEDGIISGTPSSSADEAVVTVRATGRDSATSAAFKINVAGSGKALVSTLKVLSLNMWNGGTGVTNYHDKQVKFLASCGADVVGIQEDQQGRHVPRLADALGWYHWSSGGDVGILSKYPITQDYGVISGPARSGGVKIALDGSNKEINFFVAHLGYTPYGPYDTCFDHYPVDKIIEREAQSGRTPQMKATLAGMKSQLDNADDTPVFFVGDFNAPSHLDYTEGLKEKNCGYSGIKWPTSVLPEEAGLVDSFRVAHPDPVKEQGITWSPIYIWNGGRRRPEPLDRIDFVLHKGKGLKVTDSQTVVVGDPKPQPNHKENEWFSDHRAVLTTYEI
;
A
#
# COMPACT_ATOMS: atom_id res chain seq x y z
N MET A 1 36.48 -44.38 68.88
CA MET A 1 36.15 -43.09 69.53
C MET A 1 35.12 -42.42 68.63
N ARG A 2 33.84 -42.34 69.01
CA ARG A 2 33.17 -41.16 69.63
C ARG A 2 33.37 -39.90 68.76
N PHE A 3 32.40 -39.13 68.26
CA PHE A 3 30.95 -38.94 68.47
C PHE A 3 30.41 -38.08 67.27
N LEU A 4 29.08 -37.91 67.20
CA LEU A 4 28.19 -36.98 66.44
C LEU A 4 28.82 -35.71 65.79
N THR A 5 28.29 -35.11 64.71
CA THR A 5 26.95 -34.47 64.62
C THR A 5 26.45 -34.24 63.19
N VAL A 6 25.11 -34.23 63.07
CA VAL A 6 24.26 -33.92 61.91
C VAL A 6 24.27 -32.43 61.55
N ALA A 7 24.25 -32.10 60.27
CA ALA A 7 23.64 -30.88 59.73
C ALA A 7 23.01 -31.19 58.37
N SER A 8 21.68 -31.29 58.35
CA SER A 8 20.87 -31.42 57.14
C SER A 8 20.88 -30.11 56.35
N ALA A 9 21.33 -30.15 55.10
CA ALA A 9 21.07 -29.12 54.12
C ALA A 9 20.15 -29.70 53.05
N LEU A 10 18.85 -29.37 53.14
CA LEU A 10 17.90 -29.52 52.06
C LEU A 10 18.39 -28.68 50.87
N TRP A 11 18.81 -29.33 49.79
CA TRP A 11 18.89 -28.68 48.49
C TRP A 11 17.65 -29.09 47.70
N LEU A 12 16.70 -28.15 47.63
CA LEU A 12 15.51 -28.26 46.81
C LEU A 12 15.92 -28.50 45.35
N THR A 13 15.43 -29.61 44.79
CA THR A 13 15.33 -29.82 43.36
C THR A 13 14.40 -28.77 42.78
N LEU A 14 14.97 -27.78 42.07
CA LEU A 14 14.22 -26.89 41.18
C LEU A 14 13.69 -27.72 40.01
N CYS A 15 12.44 -28.18 40.11
CA CYS A 15 11.67 -28.53 38.93
C CYS A 15 11.59 -27.27 38.05
N PRO A 16 11.78 -27.38 36.72
CA PRO A 16 11.35 -26.30 35.83
C PRO A 16 9.83 -26.22 35.93
N THR A 17 9.33 -25.21 36.65
CA THR A 17 7.94 -24.80 36.51
C THR A 17 7.78 -24.28 35.09
N VAL A 18 7.21 -25.11 34.22
CA VAL A 18 6.48 -24.64 33.05
C VAL A 18 5.38 -23.74 33.60
N LEU A 19 5.59 -22.42 33.53
CA LEU A 19 4.48 -21.49 33.66
C LEU A 19 3.60 -21.74 32.45
N ALA A 20 2.45 -22.38 32.68
CA ALA A 20 1.38 -22.48 31.71
C ALA A 20 1.01 -21.06 31.27
N GLN A 21 1.37 -20.73 30.03
CA GLN A 21 0.93 -19.54 29.36
C GLN A 21 -0.38 -19.90 28.66
N ASP A 22 -1.49 -19.83 29.39
CA ASP A 22 -2.82 -19.98 28.80
C ASP A 22 -3.83 -19.12 29.56
N THR A 23 -4.09 -17.94 29.00
CA THR A 23 -5.45 -17.37 29.07
C THR A 23 -5.91 -17.25 27.64
N SER A 24 -6.25 -18.39 27.03
CA SER A 24 -7.14 -18.43 25.86
C SER A 24 -8.39 -17.63 26.22
N ALA A 25 -8.75 -16.67 25.37
CA ALA A 25 -9.94 -15.86 25.59
C ALA A 25 -11.17 -16.78 25.79
N SER A 26 -11.79 -16.76 26.97
CA SER A 26 -12.87 -17.70 27.35
C SER A 26 -14.27 -17.21 26.99
N GLY A 27 -14.37 -15.99 26.48
CA GLY A 27 -15.61 -15.37 26.02
C GLY A 27 -15.86 -15.60 24.53
N SER A 28 -16.91 -14.94 24.03
CA SER A 28 -17.25 -14.93 22.61
C SER A 28 -17.51 -13.51 22.12
N LEU A 29 -17.27 -13.29 20.83
CA LEU A 29 -17.63 -12.09 20.10
C LEU A 29 -18.10 -12.51 18.71
N SER A 30 -19.31 -12.11 18.32
CA SER A 30 -19.87 -12.39 17.00
C SER A 30 -20.64 -11.20 16.46
N LEU A 31 -20.77 -11.13 15.13
CA LEU A 31 -21.59 -10.12 14.47
C LEU A 31 -23.03 -10.64 14.38
N ASN A 32 -23.99 -9.88 14.89
CA ASN A 32 -25.41 -10.23 14.84
C ASN A 32 -26.03 -9.76 13.52
N SER A 33 -26.24 -10.68 12.58
CA SER A 33 -26.82 -10.40 11.26
C SER A 33 -28.32 -10.10 11.29
N ASN A 34 -29.01 -10.33 12.42
CA ASN A 34 -30.46 -10.14 12.56
C ASN A 34 -30.82 -8.81 13.25
N GLN A 35 -29.83 -7.99 13.57
CA GLN A 35 -29.95 -6.70 14.25
C GLN A 35 -29.47 -5.57 13.31
N PRO A 36 -29.69 -4.29 13.67
CA PRO A 36 -29.10 -3.18 12.93
C PRO A 36 -27.62 -3.40 12.64
N SER A 37 -27.17 -3.00 11.44
CA SER A 37 -25.80 -3.22 10.97
C SER A 37 -24.76 -2.83 12.02
N TRP A 38 -23.72 -3.65 12.19
CA TRP A 38 -22.64 -3.48 13.18
C TRP A 38 -23.04 -3.62 14.65
N THR A 39 -23.96 -4.57 14.92
CA THR A 39 -24.26 -5.05 16.28
C THR A 39 -23.41 -6.28 16.60
N PHE A 40 -22.66 -6.20 17.70
CA PHE A 40 -21.80 -7.28 18.18
C PHE A 40 -22.39 -7.92 19.42
N ASP A 41 -22.66 -9.22 19.35
CA ASP A 41 -23.02 -10.03 20.50
C ASP A 41 -21.73 -10.49 21.19
N TYR A 42 -21.71 -10.41 22.52
CA TYR A 42 -20.54 -10.77 23.30
C TYR A 42 -20.91 -11.54 24.56
N SER A 43 -19.98 -12.39 25.02
CA SER A 43 -20.06 -13.04 26.33
C SER A 43 -18.68 -13.15 26.98
N THR A 44 -18.63 -13.12 28.31
CA THR A 44 -17.41 -13.29 29.11
C THR A 44 -17.75 -13.76 30.52
N GLN A 45 -16.86 -14.54 31.13
CA GLN A 45 -16.93 -14.88 32.56
C GLN A 45 -16.43 -13.73 33.46
N ASN A 46 -15.73 -12.75 32.88
CA ASN A 46 -15.06 -11.65 33.58
C ASN A 46 -15.80 -10.32 33.36
N ALA A 47 -17.08 -10.24 33.74
CA ALA A 47 -17.87 -9.01 33.64
C ALA A 47 -17.22 -7.87 34.45
N ASN A 48 -17.18 -6.68 33.87
CA ASN A 48 -16.61 -5.49 34.50
C ASN A 48 -17.12 -4.24 33.79
N ASP A 49 -17.42 -3.17 34.54
CA ASP A 49 -17.98 -1.92 34.00
C ASP A 49 -17.08 -1.22 32.97
N GLN A 50 -15.80 -1.60 32.91
CA GLN A 50 -14.82 -1.07 31.97
C GLN A 50 -14.48 -2.05 30.82
N ASN A 51 -15.21 -3.15 30.65
CA ASN A 51 -15.05 -3.98 29.47
C ASN A 51 -15.63 -3.28 28.25
N TRP A 52 -15.01 -3.44 27.09
CA TRP A 52 -15.38 -2.68 25.89
C TRP A 52 -15.14 -3.45 24.60
N VAL A 53 -15.95 -3.16 23.59
CA VAL A 53 -15.73 -3.61 22.22
C VAL A 53 -15.16 -2.45 21.42
N GLY A 54 -13.98 -2.65 20.85
CA GLY A 54 -13.28 -1.68 20.02
C GLY A 54 -13.17 -2.17 18.58
N LEU A 55 -13.42 -1.28 17.63
CA LEU A 55 -13.24 -1.54 16.22
C LEU A 55 -11.93 -0.91 15.72
N TYR A 56 -11.12 -1.72 15.02
CA TYR A 56 -9.84 -1.33 14.45
C TYR A 56 -9.81 -1.68 12.97
N TYR A 57 -8.94 -1.04 12.19
CA TYR A 57 -8.66 -1.48 10.83
C TYR A 57 -7.85 -2.77 10.95
N THR A 58 -8.18 -3.81 10.18
CA THR A 58 -7.47 -5.09 10.28
C THR A 58 -5.97 -4.92 10.01
N ALA A 59 -5.62 -4.04 9.07
CA ALA A 59 -4.24 -3.77 8.69
C ALA A 59 -3.52 -2.73 9.56
N GLY A 60 -4.25 -1.95 10.35
CA GLY A 60 -3.68 -0.88 11.20
C GLY A 60 -3.15 -1.35 12.55
N GLY A 61 -3.10 -2.66 12.77
CA GLY A 61 -2.65 -3.27 14.02
C GLY A 61 -3.58 -2.89 15.17
N GLY A 62 -4.55 -3.76 15.44
CA GLY A 62 -5.32 -3.68 16.68
C GLY A 62 -4.50 -4.15 17.88
N PRO A 63 -5.16 -4.53 18.99
CA PRO A 63 -4.50 -5.04 20.18
C PRO A 63 -3.90 -6.45 20.02
N VAL A 64 -3.10 -6.68 18.98
CA VAL A 64 -2.43 -7.96 18.69
C VAL A 64 -1.49 -8.35 19.83
N ASP A 65 -1.39 -9.65 20.10
CA ASP A 65 -0.69 -10.21 21.27
C ASP A 65 -1.14 -9.62 22.62
N GLN A 66 -2.39 -9.13 22.67
CA GLN A 66 -3.01 -8.55 23.87
C GLN A 66 -2.29 -7.30 24.41
N LYS A 67 -1.59 -6.57 23.54
CA LYS A 67 -0.90 -5.31 23.86
C LYS A 67 -1.49 -4.15 23.08
N LYS A 68 -1.29 -2.92 23.55
CA LYS A 68 -1.68 -1.73 22.79
C LYS A 68 -0.92 -1.70 21.45
N GLY A 69 -1.65 -1.70 20.34
CA GLY A 69 -1.09 -1.51 19.01
C GLY A 69 -0.65 -0.07 18.74
N SER A 70 -0.22 0.20 17.50
CA SER A 70 0.16 1.55 17.04
C SER A 70 -1.04 2.48 16.86
N SER A 71 -2.26 1.93 16.77
CA SER A 71 -3.49 2.68 16.57
C SER A 71 -4.42 2.65 17.79
N ASN A 72 -5.21 3.72 17.96
CA ASN A 72 -6.36 3.69 18.87
C ASN A 72 -7.56 3.05 18.17
N SER A 73 -8.56 2.61 18.93
CA SER A 73 -9.83 2.14 18.35
C SER A 73 -10.50 3.26 17.54
N ILE A 74 -11.02 2.93 16.37
CA ILE A 74 -11.68 3.87 15.45
C ILE A 74 -13.03 4.30 16.02
N LYS A 75 -13.75 3.30 16.55
CA LYS A 75 -15.02 3.42 17.25
C LYS A 75 -15.01 2.37 18.34
N TRP A 76 -15.73 2.65 19.42
CA TRP A 76 -15.85 1.70 20.51
C TRP A 76 -17.13 1.91 21.31
N LYS A 77 -17.52 0.89 22.07
CA LYS A 77 -18.63 0.95 23.04
C LYS A 77 -18.29 0.12 24.29
N TRP A 78 -18.78 0.56 25.44
CA TRP A 78 -18.73 -0.24 26.67
C TRP A 78 -19.61 -1.49 26.55
N ALA A 79 -19.12 -2.61 27.05
CA ALA A 79 -19.73 -3.92 27.03
C ALA A 79 -19.60 -4.58 28.43
N PRO A 80 -20.25 -4.02 29.47
CA PRO A 80 -19.87 -4.28 30.86
C PRO A 80 -20.38 -5.62 31.42
N ARG A 81 -21.46 -6.15 30.83
CA ARG A 81 -22.17 -7.34 31.32
C ARG A 81 -21.41 -8.64 31.01
N SER A 82 -21.80 -9.74 31.65
CA SER A 82 -21.30 -11.08 31.31
C SER A 82 -21.80 -11.57 29.94
N GLN A 83 -22.93 -11.04 29.46
CA GLN A 83 -23.44 -11.26 28.11
C GLN A 83 -24.26 -10.04 27.67
N GLY A 84 -24.20 -9.70 26.38
CA GLY A 84 -25.03 -8.64 25.81
C GLY A 84 -24.73 -8.38 24.35
N SER A 85 -25.25 -7.26 23.85
CA SER A 85 -24.99 -6.77 22.50
C SER A 85 -24.61 -5.30 22.54
N VAL A 86 -23.66 -4.89 21.69
CA VAL A 86 -23.30 -3.48 21.49
C VAL A 86 -23.40 -3.12 20.01
N GLN A 87 -24.09 -2.03 19.72
CA GLN A 87 -24.11 -1.46 18.37
C GLN A 87 -23.08 -0.35 18.25
N ILE A 88 -22.21 -0.46 17.25
CA ILE A 88 -21.23 0.57 16.91
C ILE A 88 -21.75 1.31 15.68
N ASP A 89 -21.88 2.63 15.76
CA ASP A 89 -22.22 3.46 14.60
C ASP A 89 -21.04 3.55 13.64
N THR A 90 -21.24 2.98 12.45
CA THR A 90 -20.25 2.89 11.39
C THR A 90 -20.59 3.76 10.18
N GLY A 91 -21.56 4.67 10.25
CA GLY A 91 -21.95 5.53 9.11
C GLY A 91 -20.80 6.36 8.54
N SER A 92 -19.83 6.72 9.39
CA SER A 92 -18.60 7.46 9.03
C SER A 92 -17.39 6.58 8.70
N LEU A 93 -17.53 5.25 8.79
CA LEU A 93 -16.44 4.34 8.44
C LEU A 93 -16.37 4.15 6.93
N GLU A 94 -15.18 3.97 6.41
CA GLU A 94 -14.98 3.69 4.99
C GLU A 94 -15.25 2.20 4.69
N PRO A 95 -15.50 1.81 3.43
CA PRO A 95 -15.44 0.41 3.05
C PRO A 95 -14.05 -0.18 3.33
N GLY A 96 -13.98 -1.38 3.88
CA GLY A 96 -12.71 -2.03 4.19
C GLY A 96 -12.81 -3.15 5.23
N ASN A 97 -11.66 -3.76 5.52
CA ASN A 97 -11.54 -4.81 6.53
C ASN A 97 -11.29 -4.21 7.91
N TYR A 98 -12.08 -4.65 8.87
CA TYR A 98 -12.01 -4.24 10.26
C TYR A 98 -11.86 -5.47 11.16
N THR A 99 -11.27 -5.25 12.33
CA THR A 99 -11.21 -6.26 13.38
C THR A 99 -11.86 -5.68 14.64
N ALA A 100 -12.89 -6.35 15.13
CA ALA A 100 -13.51 -6.06 16.40
C ALA A 100 -12.81 -6.84 17.52
N PHE A 101 -12.48 -6.16 18.60
CA PHE A 101 -11.85 -6.75 19.77
C PHE A 101 -12.74 -6.54 20.98
N PHE A 102 -13.01 -7.60 21.74
CA PHE A 102 -13.64 -7.51 23.04
C PHE A 102 -12.55 -7.50 24.12
N LEU A 103 -12.45 -6.41 24.86
CA LEU A 103 -11.28 -6.06 25.66
C LEU A 103 -11.63 -5.81 27.13
N ALA A 104 -10.74 -6.23 28.02
CA ALA A 104 -10.95 -6.17 29.46
C ALA A 104 -10.58 -4.79 30.04
N GLN A 105 -11.40 -4.30 30.97
CA GLN A 105 -11.04 -3.27 31.96
C GLN A 105 -10.32 -2.02 31.42
N ASN A 106 -10.83 -1.43 30.34
CA ASN A 106 -10.23 -0.28 29.64
C ASN A 106 -8.77 -0.51 29.18
N GLY A 107 -8.35 -1.77 29.12
CA GLY A 107 -7.06 -2.24 28.66
C GLY A 107 -7.16 -2.92 27.29
N TYR A 108 -6.17 -3.76 27.01
CA TYR A 108 -5.94 -4.39 25.69
C TYR A 108 -5.90 -5.92 25.74
N THR A 109 -6.15 -6.50 26.92
CA THR A 109 -6.30 -7.95 27.13
C THR A 109 -7.61 -8.44 26.51
N TRP A 110 -7.54 -9.54 25.77
CA TRP A 110 -8.70 -10.07 25.06
C TRP A 110 -9.63 -10.83 26.00
N LEU A 111 -10.94 -10.60 25.84
CA LEU A 111 -11.99 -11.38 26.49
C LEU A 111 -12.60 -12.42 25.54
N ALA A 112 -12.45 -12.24 24.23
CA ALA A 112 -12.81 -13.18 23.17
C ALA A 112 -11.77 -13.10 22.03
N GLU A 113 -11.71 -14.13 21.19
CA GLU A 113 -10.92 -14.09 19.95
C GLU A 113 -11.35 -12.88 19.08
N PRO A 114 -10.39 -12.18 18.42
CA PRO A 114 -10.72 -11.05 17.57
C PRO A 114 -11.59 -11.47 16.39
N LEU A 115 -12.61 -10.67 16.12
CA LEU A 115 -13.56 -10.93 15.04
C LEU A 115 -13.24 -10.05 13.84
N GLN A 116 -12.84 -10.65 12.72
CA GLN A 116 -12.75 -9.92 11.46
C GLN A 116 -14.15 -9.65 10.91
N VAL A 117 -14.38 -8.40 10.53
CA VAL A 117 -15.64 -7.90 9.98
C VAL A 117 -15.35 -6.97 8.81
N ILE A 118 -16.09 -7.13 7.73
CA ILE A 118 -15.88 -6.36 6.51
C ILE A 118 -16.97 -5.31 6.42
N LYS A 119 -16.60 -4.02 6.35
CA LYS A 119 -17.52 -3.01 5.84
C LYS A 119 -17.48 -3.09 4.33
N GLY A 120 -18.53 -3.69 3.78
CA GLY A 120 -18.75 -3.62 2.35
C GLY A 120 -18.90 -2.18 1.87
N ARG A 121 -18.83 -2.01 0.55
CA ARG A 121 -19.05 -0.73 -0.12
C ARG A 121 -20.39 -0.12 0.24
N GLU A 122 -20.53 1.20 0.12
CA GLU A 122 -21.83 1.84 0.31
C GLU A 122 -22.87 1.18 -0.61
N PHE A 123 -23.87 0.56 0.01
CA PHE A 123 -24.84 -0.33 -0.65
C PHE A 123 -26.05 0.43 -1.24
N GLY A 124 -25.89 1.72 -1.54
CA GLY A 124 -26.92 2.54 -2.13
C GLY A 124 -26.78 2.66 -3.65
N GLY A 125 -27.91 2.67 -4.35
CA GLY A 125 -27.96 2.93 -5.79
C GLY A 125 -27.66 1.71 -6.68
N ASP A 126 -27.72 1.95 -7.99
CA ASP A 126 -27.59 0.92 -8.99
C ASP A 126 -26.20 0.31 -9.04
N VAL A 127 -26.14 -0.99 -9.31
CA VAL A 127 -24.88 -1.69 -9.55
C VAL A 127 -24.18 -1.09 -10.77
N SER A 128 -22.92 -0.70 -10.63
CA SER A 128 -22.10 -0.14 -11.70
C SER A 128 -20.65 -0.58 -11.57
N PHE A 129 -19.97 -0.81 -12.69
CA PHE A 129 -18.52 -0.98 -12.68
C PHE A 129 -17.84 0.38 -12.46
N ILE A 130 -16.88 0.42 -11.53
CA ILE A 130 -16.01 1.59 -11.28
C ILE A 130 -15.14 1.86 -12.51
N VAL A 131 -14.76 0.79 -13.21
CA VAL A 131 -13.93 0.82 -14.40
C VAL A 131 -14.37 -0.27 -15.38
N ALA A 132 -14.37 0.06 -16.66
CA ALA A 132 -14.66 -0.85 -17.77
C ALA A 132 -13.51 -0.78 -18.80
N ASP A 133 -13.43 -1.80 -19.65
CA ASP A 133 -12.47 -1.87 -20.77
C ASP A 133 -10.99 -1.87 -20.35
N VAL A 134 -10.70 -2.47 -19.20
CA VAL A 134 -9.33 -2.59 -18.66
C VAL A 134 -8.70 -3.95 -18.93
N SER A 135 -7.37 -3.94 -18.99
CA SER A 135 -6.57 -5.16 -19.09
C SER A 135 -6.33 -5.75 -17.70
N LEU A 136 -6.65 -7.02 -17.54
CA LEU A 136 -6.35 -7.83 -16.36
C LEU A 136 -4.93 -8.42 -16.48
N PRO A 137 -4.38 -9.04 -15.42
CA PRO A 137 -3.08 -9.71 -15.51
C PRO A 137 -3.02 -10.70 -16.68
N ASN A 138 -1.84 -10.81 -17.31
CA ASN A 138 -1.61 -11.71 -18.44
C ASN A 138 -1.90 -13.18 -18.06
N ALA A 139 -2.34 -13.96 -19.03
CA ALA A 139 -2.40 -15.41 -18.96
C ALA A 139 -1.29 -16.03 -19.84
N ARG A 140 -1.07 -17.34 -19.69
CA ARG A 140 -0.20 -18.12 -20.58
C ARG A 140 -0.86 -19.43 -20.99
N ALA A 141 -0.75 -19.79 -22.26
CA ALA A 141 -1.28 -21.04 -22.78
C ALA A 141 -0.72 -22.25 -22.01
N GLY A 142 -1.61 -23.06 -21.47
CA GLY A 142 -1.30 -24.22 -20.61
C GLY A 142 -1.35 -23.95 -19.10
N ASP A 143 -1.30 -22.68 -18.67
CA ASP A 143 -1.33 -22.33 -17.25
C ASP A 143 -2.76 -22.05 -16.77
N LYS A 144 -3.02 -22.35 -15.49
CA LYS A 144 -4.28 -21.96 -14.86
C LYS A 144 -4.31 -20.45 -14.65
N TYR A 145 -5.44 -19.85 -14.98
CA TYR A 145 -5.73 -18.44 -14.79
C TYR A 145 -6.82 -18.26 -13.73
N SER A 146 -6.67 -17.25 -12.87
CA SER A 146 -7.69 -16.83 -11.92
C SER A 146 -7.50 -15.35 -11.59
N HIS A 147 -8.55 -14.55 -11.69
CA HIS A 147 -8.54 -13.15 -11.30
C HIS A 147 -9.93 -12.70 -10.84
N SER A 148 -9.99 -11.91 -9.75
CA SER A 148 -11.26 -11.41 -9.21
C SER A 148 -11.55 -10.02 -9.76
N VAL A 149 -12.76 -9.84 -10.31
CA VAL A 149 -13.29 -8.52 -10.69
C VAL A 149 -14.40 -8.03 -9.75
N ARG A 150 -14.69 -8.81 -8.69
CA ARG A 150 -15.67 -8.44 -7.67
C ARG A 150 -15.39 -7.05 -7.11
N GLY A 151 -14.11 -6.79 -6.87
CA GLY A 151 -13.52 -5.56 -6.40
C GLY A 151 -13.69 -4.33 -7.30
N LEU A 152 -14.22 -4.49 -8.53
CA LEU A 152 -14.37 -3.38 -9.49
C LEU A 152 -15.80 -2.86 -9.63
N VAL A 153 -16.74 -3.31 -8.78
CA VAL A 153 -18.15 -2.92 -8.81
C VAL A 153 -18.56 -2.11 -7.58
N ARG A 154 -19.42 -1.11 -7.77
CA ARG A 154 -20.08 -0.35 -6.68
C ARG A 154 -21.60 -0.46 -6.78
N GLY A 155 -22.30 -0.13 -5.69
CA GLY A 155 -23.77 -0.22 -5.60
C GLY A 155 -24.29 -1.66 -5.55
N GLY A 156 -25.61 -1.84 -5.72
CA GLY A 156 -26.21 -3.17 -5.97
C GLY A 156 -26.49 -4.07 -4.75
N SER A 157 -26.16 -3.63 -3.53
CA SER A 157 -26.25 -4.37 -2.24
C SER A 157 -25.14 -5.41 -1.97
N SER A 158 -25.17 -6.09 -0.82
CA SER A 158 -24.19 -7.14 -0.47
C SER A 158 -24.26 -8.39 -1.37
N ASP A 159 -25.39 -8.53 -2.08
CA ASP A 159 -25.78 -9.75 -2.76
C ASP A 159 -25.49 -9.70 -4.27
N VAL A 160 -24.56 -8.83 -4.70
CA VAL A 160 -24.16 -8.73 -6.11
C VAL A 160 -23.55 -10.06 -6.56
N THR A 161 -24.13 -10.61 -7.63
CA THR A 161 -23.67 -11.82 -8.31
C THR A 161 -23.11 -11.49 -9.69
N PHE A 162 -22.22 -12.35 -10.18
CA PHE A 162 -21.52 -12.16 -11.44
C PHE A 162 -21.79 -13.32 -12.41
N SER A 163 -21.78 -13.03 -13.70
CA SER A 163 -21.86 -14.06 -14.75
C SER A 163 -21.14 -13.64 -16.02
N LYS A 164 -20.77 -14.62 -16.85
CA LYS A 164 -20.25 -14.39 -18.20
C LYS A 164 -21.44 -14.04 -19.10
N GLU A 165 -21.45 -12.83 -19.64
CA GLU A 165 -22.47 -12.41 -20.61
C GLU A 165 -22.04 -12.77 -22.04
N SER A 166 -20.78 -12.51 -22.38
CA SER A 166 -20.17 -12.86 -23.66
C SER A 166 -18.65 -12.91 -23.55
N GLY A 167 -17.94 -13.33 -24.59
CA GLY A 167 -16.49 -13.27 -24.65
C GLY A 167 -15.92 -13.92 -25.91
N SER A 168 -14.70 -13.55 -26.28
CA SER A 168 -14.01 -14.10 -27.46
C SER A 168 -13.29 -15.43 -27.18
N ALA A 169 -13.19 -15.84 -25.92
CA ALA A 169 -12.45 -17.02 -25.52
C ALA A 169 -13.29 -18.04 -24.73
N ASP A 170 -13.26 -19.28 -25.20
CA ASP A 170 -14.01 -20.41 -24.64
C ASP A 170 -13.44 -20.93 -23.33
N TRP A 171 -12.14 -20.71 -23.09
CA TRP A 171 -11.48 -21.13 -21.86
C TRP A 171 -11.93 -20.33 -20.63
N ILE A 172 -12.52 -19.16 -20.84
CA ILE A 172 -12.92 -18.24 -19.75
C ILE A 172 -14.28 -18.64 -19.17
N SER A 173 -14.30 -18.88 -17.86
CA SER A 173 -15.50 -18.95 -17.02
C SER A 173 -15.56 -17.76 -16.05
N VAL A 174 -16.77 -17.44 -15.58
CA VAL A 174 -17.00 -16.40 -14.56
C VAL A 174 -17.88 -17.02 -13.46
N SER A 175 -17.40 -17.03 -12.22
CA SER A 175 -18.17 -17.50 -11.07
C SER A 175 -19.18 -16.45 -10.59
N GLU A 176 -20.16 -16.87 -9.77
CA GLU A 176 -21.11 -15.96 -9.12
C GLU A 176 -20.42 -14.93 -8.19
N ASP A 177 -19.23 -15.25 -7.70
CA ASP A 177 -18.41 -14.35 -6.88
C ASP A 177 -17.56 -13.38 -7.70
N GLY A 178 -17.60 -13.44 -9.04
CA GLY A 178 -16.84 -12.56 -9.91
C GLY A 178 -15.39 -12.99 -10.14
N ILE A 179 -15.11 -14.29 -10.03
CA ILE A 179 -13.80 -14.87 -10.39
C ILE A 179 -13.82 -15.24 -11.86
N ILE A 180 -12.96 -14.60 -12.64
CA ILE A 180 -12.64 -14.98 -14.02
C ILE A 180 -11.56 -16.06 -13.97
N SER A 181 -11.82 -17.23 -14.55
CA SER A 181 -10.88 -18.36 -14.48
C SER A 181 -10.85 -19.23 -15.73
N GLY A 182 -9.80 -20.05 -15.84
CA GLY A 182 -9.72 -21.10 -16.86
C GLY A 182 -8.29 -21.47 -17.25
N THR A 183 -8.12 -22.10 -18.42
CA THR A 183 -6.80 -22.49 -18.94
C THR A 183 -6.78 -22.29 -20.45
N PRO A 184 -6.10 -21.25 -20.97
CA PRO A 184 -6.00 -21.04 -22.40
C PRO A 184 -5.23 -22.17 -23.09
N SER A 185 -5.68 -22.58 -24.27
CA SER A 185 -5.03 -23.61 -25.09
C SER A 185 -4.02 -23.05 -26.09
N SER A 186 -4.08 -21.75 -26.40
CA SER A 186 -3.22 -21.07 -27.37
C SER A 186 -3.00 -19.61 -26.99
N SER A 187 -1.98 -18.98 -27.58
CA SER A 187 -1.74 -17.55 -27.42
C SER A 187 -2.81 -16.71 -28.11
N ALA A 188 -3.04 -15.52 -27.59
CA ALA A 188 -3.90 -14.51 -28.17
C ALA A 188 -3.40 -13.14 -27.74
N ASP A 189 -3.34 -12.20 -28.69
CA ASP A 189 -2.99 -10.82 -28.37
C ASP A 189 -4.02 -10.18 -27.44
N GLU A 190 -5.29 -10.58 -27.55
CA GLU A 190 -6.37 -10.11 -26.68
C GLU A 190 -7.49 -11.16 -26.57
N ALA A 191 -7.69 -11.73 -25.38
CA ALA A 191 -8.90 -12.46 -25.01
C ALA A 191 -9.84 -11.52 -24.25
N VAL A 192 -11.09 -11.41 -24.70
CA VAL A 192 -12.08 -10.49 -24.15
C VAL A 192 -13.18 -11.28 -23.45
N VAL A 193 -13.60 -10.83 -22.27
CA VAL A 193 -14.77 -11.34 -21.56
C VAL A 193 -15.65 -10.18 -21.09
N THR A 194 -16.93 -10.25 -21.40
CA THR A 194 -17.95 -9.34 -20.86
C THR A 194 -18.55 -9.99 -19.63
N VAL A 195 -18.35 -9.35 -18.48
CA VAL A 195 -18.89 -9.79 -17.19
C VAL A 195 -20.09 -8.95 -16.84
N ARG A 196 -21.19 -9.62 -16.50
CA ARG A 196 -22.39 -8.98 -15.98
C ARG A 196 -22.40 -9.06 -14.45
N ALA A 197 -22.59 -7.91 -13.79
CA ALA A 197 -22.85 -7.80 -12.36
C ALA A 197 -24.34 -7.51 -12.15
N THR A 198 -24.99 -8.30 -11.29
CA THR A 198 -26.43 -8.21 -11.02
C THR A 198 -26.63 -7.96 -9.53
N GLY A 199 -27.15 -6.79 -9.18
CA GLY A 199 -27.64 -6.47 -7.84
C GLY A 199 -29.12 -6.84 -7.70
N ARG A 200 -29.75 -6.39 -6.59
CA ARG A 200 -31.16 -6.69 -6.31
C ARG A 200 -32.12 -6.17 -7.37
N ASP A 201 -31.96 -4.91 -7.76
CA ASP A 201 -32.90 -4.18 -8.63
C ASP A 201 -32.25 -3.63 -9.92
N SER A 202 -30.96 -3.90 -10.14
CA SER A 202 -30.20 -3.38 -11.29
C SER A 202 -29.13 -4.37 -11.75
N ALA A 203 -28.68 -4.22 -12.99
CA ALA A 203 -27.57 -4.97 -13.57
C ALA A 203 -26.73 -4.09 -14.48
N THR A 204 -25.45 -4.40 -14.59
CA THR A 204 -24.50 -3.71 -15.46
C THR A 204 -23.51 -4.72 -16.05
N SER A 205 -22.86 -4.36 -17.16
CA SER A 205 -21.84 -5.19 -17.79
C SER A 205 -20.58 -4.38 -18.08
N ALA A 206 -19.42 -5.02 -17.99
CA ALA A 206 -18.15 -4.46 -18.42
C ALA A 206 -17.31 -5.51 -19.13
N ALA A 207 -16.55 -5.07 -20.13
CA ALA A 207 -15.58 -5.91 -20.82
C ALA A 207 -14.20 -5.83 -20.14
N PHE A 208 -13.53 -6.97 -20.10
CA PHE A 208 -12.18 -7.14 -19.58
C PHE A 208 -11.30 -7.83 -20.61
N LYS A 209 -10.04 -7.41 -20.69
CA LYS A 209 -9.07 -7.88 -21.67
C LYS A 209 -7.95 -8.66 -20.99
N ILE A 210 -7.53 -9.77 -21.57
CA ILE A 210 -6.45 -10.62 -21.07
C ILE A 210 -5.51 -10.94 -22.23
N ASN A 211 -4.26 -10.50 -22.14
CA ASN A 211 -3.23 -10.92 -23.09
C ASN A 211 -2.82 -12.35 -22.74
N VAL A 212 -2.72 -13.23 -23.74
CA VAL A 212 -2.37 -14.64 -23.54
C VAL A 212 -1.04 -14.94 -24.22
N ALA A 213 0.01 -15.09 -23.41
CA ALA A 213 1.32 -15.51 -23.87
C ALA A 213 1.29 -16.95 -24.42
N GLY A 214 2.14 -17.23 -25.39
CA GLY A 214 2.33 -18.59 -25.90
C GLY A 214 2.90 -19.53 -24.84
N SER A 215 2.66 -20.84 -25.01
CA SER A 215 3.17 -21.84 -24.07
C SER A 215 4.70 -21.78 -23.97
N GLY A 216 5.23 -21.82 -22.75
CA GLY A 216 6.67 -21.68 -22.49
C GLY A 216 7.27 -20.30 -22.81
N LYS A 217 6.47 -19.31 -23.21
CA LYS A 217 6.93 -17.93 -23.35
C LYS A 217 6.90 -17.21 -22.01
N ALA A 218 7.70 -16.16 -21.89
CA ALA A 218 7.70 -15.29 -20.71
C ALA A 218 6.31 -14.70 -20.50
N LEU A 219 5.77 -14.80 -19.28
CA LEU A 219 4.50 -14.17 -18.92
C LEU A 219 4.58 -12.64 -18.98
N VAL A 220 5.78 -12.10 -18.70
CA VAL A 220 6.07 -10.67 -18.61
C VAL A 220 7.39 -10.35 -19.32
N SER A 221 7.28 -9.70 -20.48
CA SER A 221 8.41 -9.13 -21.25
C SER A 221 8.53 -7.61 -21.12
N THR A 222 7.46 -6.97 -20.65
CA THR A 222 7.42 -5.54 -20.34
C THR A 222 6.87 -5.39 -18.94
N LEU A 223 7.60 -4.67 -18.09
CA LEU A 223 7.21 -4.39 -16.71
C LEU A 223 6.95 -2.90 -16.54
N LYS A 224 5.79 -2.55 -15.98
CA LYS A 224 5.45 -1.18 -15.62
C LYS A 224 5.47 -1.00 -14.10
N VAL A 225 6.35 -0.12 -13.62
CA VAL A 225 6.54 0.17 -12.20
C VAL A 225 6.05 1.57 -11.89
N LEU A 226 5.26 1.71 -10.83
CA LEU A 226 4.66 2.97 -10.40
C LEU A 226 5.11 3.35 -8.97
N SER A 227 5.50 4.60 -8.77
CA SER A 227 5.56 5.23 -7.44
C SER A 227 4.36 6.16 -7.26
N LEU A 228 3.65 6.06 -6.14
CA LEU A 228 2.45 6.85 -5.86
C LEU A 228 2.33 7.21 -4.37
N ASN A 229 2.58 8.47 -4.03
CA ASN A 229 2.08 9.06 -2.78
C ASN A 229 0.57 9.31 -2.93
N MET A 230 -0.23 8.78 -2.00
CA MET A 230 -1.68 8.89 -2.06
C MET A 230 -2.26 10.16 -1.44
N TRP A 231 -1.47 11.01 -0.78
CA TRP A 231 -1.93 12.18 -0.03
C TRP A 231 -2.92 11.83 1.07
N ASN A 232 -2.42 11.39 2.21
CA ASN A 232 -3.21 10.88 3.33
C ASN A 232 -4.24 9.83 2.87
N GLY A 233 -3.82 8.90 2.01
CA GLY A 233 -4.69 7.89 1.43
C GLY A 233 -5.73 8.38 0.43
N GLY A 234 -5.62 9.63 -0.04
CA GLY A 234 -6.51 10.28 -1.00
C GLY A 234 -7.68 11.01 -0.34
N THR A 235 -7.72 11.03 0.98
CA THR A 235 -8.89 11.46 1.77
C THR A 235 -9.23 12.95 1.66
N GLY A 236 -8.36 13.75 1.05
CA GLY A 236 -8.65 15.14 0.69
C GLY A 236 -9.63 15.29 -0.50
N VAL A 237 -9.93 14.20 -1.22
CA VAL A 237 -10.77 14.20 -2.42
C VAL A 237 -12.03 13.35 -2.23
N THR A 238 -13.19 13.88 -2.63
CA THR A 238 -14.47 13.18 -2.60
C THR A 238 -14.41 11.93 -3.50
N ASN A 239 -14.94 10.79 -3.03
CA ASN A 239 -14.95 9.52 -3.77
C ASN A 239 -13.55 9.03 -4.20
N TYR A 240 -12.52 9.29 -3.39
CA TYR A 240 -11.14 8.92 -3.68
C TYR A 240 -10.95 7.41 -3.93
N HIS A 241 -11.74 6.53 -3.29
CA HIS A 241 -11.66 5.09 -3.54
C HIS A 241 -11.89 4.73 -5.01
N ASP A 242 -13.04 5.14 -5.56
CA ASP A 242 -13.39 4.85 -6.95
C ASP A 242 -12.36 5.44 -7.91
N LYS A 243 -11.86 6.64 -7.62
CA LYS A 243 -10.82 7.32 -8.40
C LYS A 243 -9.49 6.56 -8.36
N GLN A 244 -9.09 6.05 -7.20
CA GLN A 244 -7.89 5.21 -7.03
C GLN A 244 -8.01 3.88 -7.76
N VAL A 245 -9.14 3.17 -7.60
CA VAL A 245 -9.39 1.89 -8.27
C VAL A 245 -9.39 2.08 -9.79
N LYS A 246 -10.11 3.10 -10.29
CA LYS A 246 -10.14 3.44 -11.71
C LYS A 246 -8.75 3.73 -12.25
N PHE A 247 -7.96 4.55 -11.55
CA PHE A 247 -6.60 4.89 -11.98
C PHE A 247 -5.68 3.66 -11.99
N LEU A 248 -5.60 2.92 -10.88
CA LEU A 248 -4.70 1.76 -10.76
C LEU A 248 -5.06 0.65 -11.76
N ALA A 249 -6.35 0.41 -12.01
CA ALA A 249 -6.81 -0.58 -12.97
C ALA A 249 -6.52 -0.18 -14.44
N SER A 250 -6.43 1.12 -14.74
CA SER A 250 -6.31 1.62 -16.12
C SER A 250 -4.92 2.17 -16.50
N CYS A 251 -4.10 2.56 -15.52
CA CYS A 251 -2.76 3.13 -15.77
C CYS A 251 -1.76 2.14 -16.36
N GLY A 252 -2.08 0.83 -16.30
CA GLY A 252 -1.24 -0.23 -16.83
C GLY A 252 -0.06 -0.61 -15.95
N ALA A 253 0.11 -0.04 -14.76
CA ALA A 253 1.14 -0.47 -13.82
C ALA A 253 0.96 -1.94 -13.43
N ASP A 254 2.07 -2.64 -13.22
CA ASP A 254 2.10 -4.05 -12.80
C ASP A 254 2.50 -4.21 -11.33
N VAL A 255 3.42 -3.35 -10.87
CA VAL A 255 3.84 -3.26 -9.48
C VAL A 255 3.86 -1.79 -9.06
N VAL A 256 3.30 -1.49 -7.89
CA VAL A 256 3.11 -0.13 -7.39
C VAL A 256 3.68 -0.03 -5.98
N GLY A 257 4.61 0.90 -5.75
CA GLY A 257 4.99 1.33 -4.41
C GLY A 257 4.11 2.50 -3.98
N ILE A 258 3.47 2.33 -2.83
CA ILE A 258 2.52 3.28 -2.24
C ILE A 258 3.15 3.98 -1.04
N GLN A 259 2.96 5.30 -0.97
CA GLN A 259 3.27 6.14 0.19
C GLN A 259 1.98 6.76 0.73
N GLU A 260 2.02 7.19 1.99
CA GLU A 260 0.85 7.66 2.74
C GLU A 260 -0.30 6.64 2.76
N ASP A 261 0.05 5.39 3.06
CA ASP A 261 -0.90 4.29 3.30
C ASP A 261 -1.66 4.45 4.65
N GLN A 262 -1.26 5.43 5.45
CA GLN A 262 -1.93 5.88 6.67
C GLN A 262 -2.28 4.73 7.62
N GLN A 263 -1.29 4.16 8.31
CA GLN A 263 -1.45 3.01 9.21
C GLN A 263 -1.93 1.76 8.47
N GLY A 264 -1.42 1.51 7.26
CA GLY A 264 -1.72 0.30 6.51
C GLY A 264 -3.14 0.20 5.97
N ARG A 265 -3.91 1.29 5.95
CA ARG A 265 -5.36 1.25 5.77
C ARG A 265 -5.78 1.05 4.31
N HIS A 266 -5.03 1.59 3.37
CA HIS A 266 -5.49 1.78 2.01
C HIS A 266 -5.00 0.69 1.05
N VAL A 267 -3.78 0.20 1.22
CA VAL A 267 -3.17 -0.84 0.37
C VAL A 267 -3.98 -2.13 0.38
N PRO A 268 -4.34 -2.75 1.52
CA PRO A 268 -5.14 -3.98 1.51
C PRO A 268 -6.52 -3.78 0.86
N ARG A 269 -7.18 -2.65 1.15
CA ARG A 269 -8.46 -2.29 0.52
C ARG A 269 -8.34 -2.13 -1.00
N LEU A 270 -7.25 -1.54 -1.50
CA LEU A 270 -7.00 -1.41 -2.94
C LEU A 270 -6.65 -2.76 -3.57
N ALA A 271 -5.89 -3.61 -2.87
CA ALA A 271 -5.56 -4.96 -3.31
C ALA A 271 -6.81 -5.82 -3.48
N ASP A 272 -7.72 -5.79 -2.50
CA ASP A 272 -9.01 -6.47 -2.55
C ASP A 272 -9.88 -5.96 -3.71
N ALA A 273 -9.87 -4.65 -3.96
CA ALA A 273 -10.61 -4.03 -5.05
C ALA A 273 -10.04 -4.42 -6.43
N LEU A 274 -8.72 -4.51 -6.57
CA LEU A 274 -8.06 -4.81 -7.83
C LEU A 274 -7.88 -6.32 -8.08
N GLY A 275 -8.07 -7.16 -7.07
CA GLY A 275 -7.72 -8.58 -7.12
C GLY A 275 -6.20 -8.81 -7.18
N TRP A 276 -5.42 -7.93 -6.54
CA TRP A 276 -3.95 -7.92 -6.58
C TRP A 276 -3.36 -8.44 -5.27
N TYR A 277 -2.09 -8.84 -5.33
CA TYR A 277 -1.28 -9.13 -4.15
C TYR A 277 -0.82 -7.84 -3.49
N HIS A 278 -0.56 -7.88 -2.19
CA HIS A 278 -0.07 -6.72 -1.48
C HIS A 278 0.86 -7.05 -0.32
N TRP A 279 1.64 -6.05 0.04
CA TRP A 279 2.35 -5.96 1.31
C TRP A 279 2.08 -4.59 1.91
N SER A 280 1.79 -4.54 3.20
CA SER A 280 1.63 -3.27 3.92
C SER A 280 2.53 -3.29 5.14
N SER A 281 3.20 -2.16 5.39
CA SER A 281 4.02 -2.00 6.58
C SER A 281 3.20 -1.86 7.87
N GLY A 282 1.86 -1.86 7.79
CA GLY A 282 0.96 -1.45 8.88
C GLY A 282 1.11 0.03 9.26
N GLY A 283 1.77 0.81 8.40
CA GLY A 283 2.26 2.16 8.65
C GLY A 283 2.07 3.05 7.43
N ASP A 284 3.15 3.61 6.92
CA ASP A 284 3.08 4.68 5.93
C ASP A 284 3.30 4.21 4.48
N VAL A 285 3.86 3.01 4.30
CA VAL A 285 4.24 2.49 2.98
C VAL A 285 3.65 1.10 2.71
N GLY A 286 3.42 0.81 1.45
CA GLY A 286 2.95 -0.49 1.01
C GLY A 286 3.26 -0.76 -0.46
N ILE A 287 2.96 -1.98 -0.91
CA ILE A 287 3.22 -2.46 -2.26
C ILE A 287 1.97 -3.16 -2.76
N LEU A 288 1.56 -2.86 -3.99
CA LEU A 288 0.55 -3.59 -4.75
C LEU A 288 1.22 -4.29 -5.94
N SER A 289 0.84 -5.53 -6.23
CA SER A 289 1.42 -6.31 -7.31
C SER A 289 0.36 -7.18 -8.00
N LYS A 290 0.33 -7.16 -9.33
CA LYS A 290 -0.46 -8.16 -10.10
C LYS A 290 0.06 -9.58 -9.91
N TYR A 291 1.30 -9.74 -9.45
CA TYR A 291 1.99 -11.02 -9.34
C TYR A 291 2.26 -11.43 -7.89
N PRO A 292 2.39 -12.74 -7.60
CA PRO A 292 2.59 -13.24 -6.25
C PRO A 292 3.82 -12.67 -5.55
N ILE A 293 3.64 -12.32 -4.28
CA ILE A 293 4.74 -12.00 -3.36
C ILE A 293 5.28 -13.32 -2.79
N THR A 294 6.55 -13.62 -3.04
CA THR A 294 7.20 -14.88 -2.62
C THR A 294 8.02 -14.74 -1.34
N GLN A 295 8.37 -13.51 -0.96
CA GLN A 295 9.12 -13.24 0.26
C GLN A 295 8.84 -11.83 0.79
N ASP A 296 8.66 -11.73 2.10
CA ASP A 296 8.56 -10.46 2.84
C ASP A 296 9.93 -10.11 3.45
N TYR A 297 10.50 -8.94 3.12
CA TYR A 297 11.71 -8.43 3.75
C TYR A 297 11.43 -7.56 4.98
N GLY A 298 10.17 -7.24 5.23
CA GLY A 298 9.68 -6.47 6.36
C GLY A 298 9.95 -4.99 6.24
N VAL A 299 9.66 -4.30 7.35
CA VAL A 299 9.97 -2.88 7.55
C VAL A 299 11.47 -2.72 7.83
N ILE A 300 12.13 -1.81 7.11
CA ILE A 300 13.59 -1.60 7.18
C ILE A 300 13.94 -0.35 8.00
N SER A 301 13.41 0.82 7.63
CA SER A 301 13.69 2.07 8.35
C SER A 301 12.50 2.51 9.23
N GLY A 302 12.83 3.08 10.40
CA GLY A 302 11.89 3.28 11.53
C GLY A 302 10.64 4.10 11.22
N PRO A 303 9.70 4.16 12.17
CA PRO A 303 8.63 3.16 12.20
C PRO A 303 7.85 3.19 10.87
N ALA A 304 8.21 2.28 9.95
CA ALA A 304 7.55 2.09 8.65
C ALA A 304 7.79 3.19 7.58
N ARG A 305 9.02 3.71 7.50
CA ARG A 305 9.44 4.65 6.42
C ARG A 305 9.96 3.95 5.17
N SER A 306 10.31 2.67 5.26
CA SER A 306 10.65 1.85 4.09
C SER A 306 10.50 0.36 4.37
N GLY A 307 10.39 -0.42 3.32
CA GLY A 307 10.37 -1.89 3.35
C GLY A 307 10.38 -2.46 1.94
N GLY A 308 10.28 -3.78 1.83
CA GLY A 308 10.27 -4.42 0.52
C GLY A 308 9.90 -5.89 0.53
N VAL A 309 9.74 -6.43 -0.68
CA VAL A 309 9.33 -7.80 -0.93
C VAL A 309 10.07 -8.38 -2.14
N LYS A 310 10.02 -9.70 -2.28
CA LYS A 310 10.31 -10.38 -3.54
C LYS A 310 9.02 -10.76 -4.26
N ILE A 311 8.98 -10.54 -5.57
CA ILE A 311 7.81 -10.75 -6.42
C ILE A 311 8.18 -11.72 -7.54
N ALA A 312 7.36 -12.75 -7.75
CA ALA A 312 7.54 -13.71 -8.84
C ALA A 312 6.71 -13.30 -10.07
N LEU A 313 7.38 -12.69 -11.06
CA LEU A 313 6.76 -12.30 -12.33
C LEU A 313 6.41 -13.51 -13.20
N ASP A 314 7.17 -14.60 -13.08
CA ASP A 314 6.94 -15.85 -13.81
C ASP A 314 7.45 -17.06 -13.00
N GLY A 315 6.86 -17.25 -11.81
CA GLY A 315 7.34 -18.23 -10.84
C GLY A 315 8.80 -17.97 -10.44
N SER A 316 9.55 -19.03 -10.12
CA SER A 316 10.97 -18.92 -9.76
C SER A 316 11.89 -18.63 -10.94
N ASN A 317 11.38 -18.58 -12.18
CA ASN A 317 12.19 -18.31 -13.37
C ASN A 317 12.47 -16.82 -13.55
N LYS A 318 11.59 -15.96 -13.01
CA LYS A 318 11.72 -14.51 -13.12
C LYS A 318 11.17 -13.84 -11.87
N GLU A 319 12.07 -13.39 -11.02
CA GLU A 319 11.76 -12.68 -9.78
C GLU A 319 12.37 -11.29 -9.78
N ILE A 320 11.78 -10.38 -9.01
CA ILE A 320 12.31 -9.04 -8.75
C ILE A 320 12.28 -8.76 -7.25
N ASN A 321 13.20 -7.92 -6.79
CA ASN A 321 13.16 -7.32 -5.47
C ASN A 321 12.56 -5.91 -5.58
N PHE A 322 11.51 -5.63 -4.81
CA PHE A 322 10.80 -4.36 -4.88
C PHE A 322 10.76 -3.69 -3.51
N PHE A 323 11.31 -2.49 -3.43
CA PHE A 323 11.38 -1.70 -2.21
C PHE A 323 10.64 -0.38 -2.38
N VAL A 324 10.04 0.10 -1.30
CA VAL A 324 9.32 1.37 -1.23
C VAL A 324 9.81 2.18 -0.04
N ALA A 325 9.88 3.51 -0.19
CA ALA A 325 10.13 4.43 0.91
C ALA A 325 9.20 5.66 0.89
N HIS A 326 8.97 6.21 2.08
CA HIS A 326 8.43 7.55 2.29
C HIS A 326 9.29 8.22 3.35
N LEU A 327 10.23 9.07 2.94
CA LEU A 327 11.22 9.65 3.85
C LEU A 327 10.68 10.88 4.58
N GLY A 328 11.36 11.32 5.64
CA GLY A 328 10.93 12.46 6.46
C GLY A 328 10.66 13.73 5.64
N TYR A 329 9.53 14.40 5.88
CA TYR A 329 9.09 15.53 5.06
C TYR A 329 9.61 16.90 5.52
N THR A 330 10.01 17.05 6.79
CA THR A 330 10.35 18.36 7.38
C THR A 330 11.64 18.30 8.23
N PRO A 331 12.50 19.34 8.19
CA PRO A 331 12.46 20.52 7.30
C PRO A 331 12.59 20.17 5.81
N TYR A 332 12.14 21.06 4.91
CA TYR A 332 12.13 20.83 3.45
C TYR A 332 13.18 21.70 2.75
N GLY A 333 14.10 21.06 2.03
CA GLY A 333 15.26 21.71 1.42
C GLY A 333 14.93 22.85 0.44
N PRO A 334 13.96 22.69 -0.47
CA PRO A 334 13.54 23.77 -1.36
C PRO A 334 13.00 25.00 -0.64
N TYR A 335 12.39 24.87 0.56
CA TYR A 335 12.06 26.05 1.37
C TYR A 335 13.30 26.75 1.92
N ASP A 336 14.32 25.98 2.31
CA ASP A 336 15.58 26.53 2.77
C ASP A 336 16.31 27.31 1.65
N THR A 337 16.16 26.90 0.39
CA THR A 337 16.69 27.63 -0.79
C THR A 337 15.82 28.83 -1.16
N CYS A 338 14.53 28.64 -1.41
CA CYS A 338 13.65 29.63 -2.03
C CYS A 338 13.04 30.66 -1.08
N PHE A 339 12.92 30.31 0.21
CA PHE A 339 12.31 31.20 1.20
C PHE A 339 13.36 31.74 2.16
N ASP A 340 14.17 30.87 2.75
CA ASP A 340 15.10 31.24 3.81
C ASP A 340 16.50 31.62 3.29
N HIS A 341 16.86 31.22 2.05
CA HIS A 341 18.14 31.50 1.39
C HIS A 341 19.36 31.12 2.24
N TYR A 342 19.32 29.93 2.84
CA TYR A 342 20.42 29.44 3.66
C TYR A 342 21.65 29.03 2.82
N PRO A 343 22.86 29.10 3.39
CA PRO A 343 24.04 28.54 2.75
C PRO A 343 23.91 27.00 2.66
N VAL A 344 24.58 26.40 1.65
CA VAL A 344 24.41 24.98 1.29
C VAL A 344 24.77 24.03 2.44
N ASP A 345 25.79 24.35 3.23
CA ASP A 345 26.18 23.58 4.41
C ASP A 345 25.04 23.46 5.42
N LYS A 346 24.32 24.55 5.69
CA LYS A 346 23.16 24.57 6.57
C LYS A 346 21.97 23.82 5.96
N ILE A 347 21.77 23.90 4.64
CA ILE A 347 20.72 23.12 3.94
C ILE A 347 20.98 21.62 4.12
N ILE A 348 22.23 21.17 3.94
CA ILE A 348 22.61 19.76 4.11
C ILE A 348 22.51 19.31 5.57
N GLU A 349 22.83 20.17 6.54
CA GLU A 349 22.59 19.88 7.96
C GLU A 349 21.10 19.62 8.23
N ARG A 350 20.22 20.48 7.68
CA ARG A 350 18.76 20.37 7.86
C ARG A 350 18.17 19.17 7.12
N GLU A 351 18.74 18.81 5.97
CA GLU A 351 18.45 17.56 5.25
C GLU A 351 18.77 16.31 6.09
N ALA A 352 19.74 16.38 7.00
CA ALA A 352 19.98 15.32 7.98
C ALA A 352 18.98 15.39 9.15
N GLN A 353 18.67 16.60 9.64
CA GLN A 353 17.71 16.82 10.73
C GLN A 353 16.28 16.38 10.37
N SER A 354 15.92 16.38 9.08
CA SER A 354 14.62 15.87 8.61
C SER A 354 14.45 14.37 8.78
N GLY A 355 15.54 13.66 9.06
CA GLY A 355 15.58 12.21 9.14
C GLY A 355 15.77 11.52 7.79
N ARG A 356 15.68 12.24 6.65
CA ARG A 356 15.82 11.63 5.31
C ARG A 356 17.16 10.95 5.11
N THR A 357 18.26 11.63 5.45
CA THR A 357 19.61 11.08 5.30
C THR A 357 19.83 9.79 6.10
N PRO A 358 19.58 9.73 7.43
CA PRO A 358 19.74 8.48 8.19
C PRO A 358 18.74 7.38 7.76
N GLN A 359 17.52 7.73 7.37
CA GLN A 359 16.55 6.76 6.84
C GLN A 359 17.05 6.13 5.54
N MET A 360 17.52 6.94 4.57
CA MET A 360 18.08 6.45 3.31
C MET A 360 19.26 5.51 3.54
N LYS A 361 20.19 5.88 4.43
CA LYS A 361 21.32 5.00 4.79
C LYS A 361 20.86 3.66 5.38
N ALA A 362 19.87 3.69 6.27
CA ALA A 362 19.32 2.47 6.86
C ALA A 362 18.63 1.59 5.81
N THR A 363 17.85 2.18 4.90
CA THR A 363 17.19 1.47 3.80
C THR A 363 18.20 0.80 2.88
N LEU A 364 19.21 1.54 2.40
CA LEU A 364 20.25 0.98 1.53
C LEU A 364 21.07 -0.12 2.22
N ALA A 365 21.33 0.02 3.52
CA ALA A 365 21.99 -1.02 4.31
C ALA A 365 21.11 -2.29 4.41
N GLY A 366 19.80 -2.13 4.60
CA GLY A 366 18.84 -3.25 4.64
C GLY A 366 18.66 -3.94 3.28
N MET A 367 18.85 -3.22 2.17
CA MET A 367 18.78 -3.74 0.81
C MET A 367 20.10 -4.34 0.29
N LYS A 368 21.18 -4.31 1.09
CA LYS A 368 22.54 -4.57 0.59
C LYS A 368 22.66 -5.89 -0.15
N SER A 369 22.12 -6.98 0.39
CA SER A 369 22.22 -8.30 -0.26
C SER A 369 21.47 -8.35 -1.59
N GLN A 370 20.31 -7.70 -1.69
CA GLN A 370 19.58 -7.59 -2.95
C GLN A 370 20.32 -6.72 -3.96
N LEU A 371 20.93 -5.61 -3.52
CA LEU A 371 21.73 -4.73 -4.38
C LEU A 371 23.01 -5.39 -4.90
N ASP A 372 23.64 -6.25 -4.11
CA ASP A 372 24.81 -7.02 -4.51
C ASP A 372 24.44 -8.10 -5.55
N ASN A 373 23.21 -8.63 -5.49
CA ASN A 373 22.69 -9.69 -6.38
C ASN A 373 21.78 -9.17 -7.50
N ALA A 374 21.80 -7.87 -7.77
CA ALA A 374 20.81 -7.21 -8.63
C ALA A 374 20.88 -7.64 -10.11
N ASP A 375 22.00 -8.20 -10.56
CA ASP A 375 22.12 -8.71 -11.94
C ASP A 375 21.35 -10.02 -12.15
N ASP A 376 21.17 -10.82 -11.09
CA ASP A 376 20.41 -12.08 -11.14
C ASP A 376 18.94 -11.86 -10.75
N THR A 377 18.69 -11.01 -9.75
CA THR A 377 17.33 -10.64 -9.32
C THR A 377 17.23 -9.11 -9.24
N PRO A 378 16.71 -8.46 -10.30
CA PRO A 378 16.69 -7.01 -10.39
C PRO A 378 16.02 -6.34 -9.20
N VAL A 379 16.54 -5.16 -8.84
CA VAL A 379 16.06 -4.36 -7.72
C VAL A 379 15.35 -3.12 -8.24
N PHE A 380 14.18 -2.85 -7.69
CA PHE A 380 13.46 -1.58 -7.83
C PHE A 380 13.36 -0.93 -6.46
N PHE A 381 13.62 0.37 -6.40
CA PHE A 381 13.45 1.17 -5.20
C PHE A 381 12.69 2.45 -5.55
N VAL A 382 11.46 2.54 -5.06
CA VAL A 382 10.55 3.62 -5.42
C VAL A 382 10.13 4.41 -4.19
N GLY A 383 9.61 5.61 -4.38
CA GLY A 383 8.98 6.33 -3.28
C GLY A 383 9.03 7.84 -3.36
N ASP A 384 8.39 8.46 -2.38
CA ASP A 384 8.50 9.88 -2.06
C ASP A 384 9.70 10.07 -1.12
N PHE A 385 10.77 10.67 -1.65
CA PHE A 385 11.99 10.88 -0.89
C PHE A 385 12.00 12.23 -0.19
N ASN A 386 10.96 13.06 -0.36
CA ASN A 386 10.81 14.39 0.25
C ASN A 386 12.02 15.32 0.03
N ALA A 387 12.76 15.09 -1.04
CA ALA A 387 13.95 15.84 -1.40
C ALA A 387 14.18 15.75 -2.92
N PRO A 388 14.60 16.85 -3.57
CA PRO A 388 14.92 16.81 -5.00
C PRO A 388 16.11 15.91 -5.35
N SER A 389 16.26 15.59 -6.64
CA SER A 389 17.47 14.94 -7.13
C SER A 389 18.64 15.92 -7.24
N HIS A 390 19.84 15.46 -6.90
CA HIS A 390 21.08 16.17 -7.19
C HIS A 390 21.31 16.35 -8.70
N LEU A 391 20.67 15.50 -9.53
CA LEU A 391 20.68 15.61 -11.00
C LEU A 391 19.79 16.76 -11.51
N ASP A 392 18.88 17.28 -10.69
CA ASP A 392 17.97 18.37 -11.06
C ASP A 392 18.48 19.76 -10.61
N TYR A 393 19.56 19.79 -9.82
CA TYR A 393 20.20 21.02 -9.36
C TYR A 393 21.36 21.40 -10.31
N THR A 394 21.06 21.53 -11.60
CA THR A 394 22.04 21.95 -12.61
C THR A 394 22.12 23.47 -12.72
N GLU A 395 23.17 23.99 -13.36
CA GLU A 395 23.28 25.43 -13.61
C GLU A 395 22.11 25.97 -14.47
N GLY A 396 21.60 25.17 -15.41
CA GLY A 396 20.47 25.54 -16.26
C GLY A 396 19.14 25.68 -15.51
N LEU A 397 19.01 25.10 -14.31
CA LEU A 397 17.84 25.23 -13.44
C LEU A 397 18.09 26.14 -12.23
N LYS A 398 19.20 26.88 -12.20
CA LYS A 398 19.57 27.71 -11.06
C LYS A 398 18.53 28.75 -10.70
N GLU A 399 17.94 29.41 -11.69
CA GLU A 399 16.87 30.39 -11.46
C GLU A 399 15.62 29.73 -10.87
N LYS A 400 15.20 28.58 -11.43
CA LYS A 400 14.11 27.75 -10.90
C LYS A 400 14.38 27.34 -9.44
N ASN A 401 15.62 26.98 -9.15
CA ASN A 401 16.09 26.60 -7.80
C ASN A 401 16.53 27.83 -6.97
N CYS A 402 15.96 29.00 -7.26
CA CYS A 402 16.10 30.20 -6.43
C CYS A 402 17.54 30.67 -6.21
N GLY A 403 18.38 30.55 -7.24
CA GLY A 403 19.79 30.94 -7.24
C GLY A 403 20.77 29.81 -6.91
N TYR A 404 20.29 28.60 -6.65
CA TYR A 404 21.12 27.46 -6.26
C TYR A 404 21.33 26.45 -7.40
N SER A 405 22.56 25.95 -7.52
CA SER A 405 22.93 24.83 -8.37
C SER A 405 23.97 23.97 -7.65
N GLY A 406 24.17 22.73 -8.10
CA GLY A 406 25.18 21.81 -7.59
C GLY A 406 24.90 21.23 -6.20
N ILE A 407 23.71 21.38 -5.63
CA ILE A 407 23.38 20.80 -4.32
C ILE A 407 23.37 19.27 -4.41
N LYS A 408 24.18 18.63 -3.56
CA LYS A 408 24.31 17.18 -3.47
C LYS A 408 23.34 16.63 -2.42
N TRP A 409 22.07 16.50 -2.80
CA TRP A 409 21.03 15.92 -1.95
C TRP A 409 21.37 14.46 -1.59
N PRO A 410 21.61 14.11 -0.31
CA PRO A 410 22.01 12.76 0.09
C PRO A 410 21.00 11.68 -0.29
N THR A 411 19.71 12.02 -0.34
CA THR A 411 18.61 11.13 -0.74
C THR A 411 18.69 10.65 -2.18
N SER A 412 19.41 11.33 -3.06
CA SER A 412 19.62 10.90 -4.45
C SER A 412 21.08 10.53 -4.74
N VAL A 413 22.05 11.11 -4.02
CA VAL A 413 23.47 10.75 -4.14
C VAL A 413 23.74 9.34 -3.58
N LEU A 414 23.21 9.03 -2.39
CA LEU A 414 23.49 7.73 -1.75
C LEU A 414 22.93 6.53 -2.56
N PRO A 415 21.71 6.58 -3.14
CA PRO A 415 21.27 5.54 -4.07
C PRO A 415 22.16 5.39 -5.30
N GLU A 416 22.59 6.49 -5.92
CA GLU A 416 23.49 6.45 -7.08
C GLU A 416 24.82 5.78 -6.72
N GLU A 417 25.41 6.13 -5.57
CA GLU A 417 26.63 5.49 -5.05
C GLU A 417 26.43 4.00 -4.75
N ALA A 418 25.21 3.58 -4.39
CA ALA A 418 24.85 2.16 -4.22
C ALA A 418 24.61 1.42 -5.57
N GLY A 419 24.72 2.14 -6.69
CA GLY A 419 24.55 1.64 -8.04
C GLY A 419 23.10 1.60 -8.52
N LEU A 420 22.17 2.30 -7.84
CA LEU A 420 20.81 2.50 -8.34
C LEU A 420 20.79 3.59 -9.40
N VAL A 421 19.93 3.42 -10.41
CA VAL A 421 19.79 4.30 -11.56
C VAL A 421 18.41 4.96 -11.54
N ASP A 422 18.36 6.29 -11.64
CA ASP A 422 17.14 7.09 -11.75
C ASP A 422 16.50 6.90 -13.14
N SER A 423 15.38 6.16 -13.21
CA SER A 423 14.76 5.83 -14.49
C SER A 423 14.21 7.05 -15.22
N PHE A 424 13.78 8.07 -14.49
CA PHE A 424 13.26 9.30 -15.08
C PHE A 424 14.37 10.03 -15.82
N ARG A 425 15.58 10.07 -15.26
CA ARG A 425 16.75 10.69 -15.91
C ARG A 425 17.38 9.81 -16.99
N VAL A 426 17.12 8.49 -17.00
CA VAL A 426 17.42 7.65 -18.17
C VAL A 426 16.52 8.01 -19.35
N ALA A 427 15.21 8.15 -19.13
CA ALA A 427 14.26 8.52 -20.19
C ALA A 427 14.38 9.99 -20.62
N HIS A 428 14.70 10.87 -19.66
CA HIS A 428 14.81 12.33 -19.84
C HIS A 428 16.15 12.87 -19.31
N PRO A 429 17.24 12.70 -20.08
CA PRO A 429 18.59 13.05 -19.60
C PRO A 429 18.83 14.54 -19.37
N ASP A 430 18.06 15.42 -20.01
CA ASP A 430 18.18 16.87 -19.89
C ASP A 430 17.14 17.43 -18.89
N PRO A 431 17.56 17.80 -17.66
CA PRO A 431 16.64 18.28 -16.63
C PRO A 431 16.04 19.64 -16.95
N VAL A 432 16.65 20.44 -17.84
CA VAL A 432 16.09 21.74 -18.25
C VAL A 432 14.90 21.54 -19.18
N LYS A 433 14.98 20.56 -20.09
CA LYS A 433 13.90 20.25 -21.03
C LYS A 433 12.71 19.58 -20.35
N GLU A 434 12.99 18.64 -19.46
CA GLU A 434 11.95 17.87 -18.79
C GLU A 434 12.29 17.72 -17.31
N GLN A 435 11.63 18.55 -16.49
CA GLN A 435 11.90 18.62 -15.05
C GLN A 435 11.28 17.43 -14.29
N GLY A 436 10.16 16.88 -14.77
CA GLY A 436 9.46 15.80 -14.08
C GLY A 436 8.89 16.18 -12.72
N ILE A 437 8.37 17.40 -12.56
CA ILE A 437 7.81 17.88 -11.28
C ILE A 437 6.72 16.93 -10.77
N THR A 438 6.85 16.43 -9.54
CA THR A 438 5.88 15.54 -8.90
C THR A 438 5.11 16.23 -7.78
N TRP A 439 5.79 17.07 -7.00
CA TRP A 439 5.20 17.97 -6.01
C TRP A 439 5.05 19.37 -6.60
N SER A 440 3.86 19.96 -6.76
CA SER A 440 2.53 19.41 -6.48
C SER A 440 1.50 19.90 -7.52
N PRO A 441 0.61 19.04 -8.04
CA PRO A 441 -0.59 19.48 -8.76
C PRO A 441 -1.64 20.21 -7.90
N ILE A 442 -1.61 20.13 -6.56
CA ILE A 442 -2.62 20.75 -5.68
C ILE A 442 -2.07 21.95 -4.92
N TYR A 443 -0.85 21.85 -4.38
CA TYR A 443 -0.18 22.91 -3.64
C TYR A 443 0.71 23.73 -4.57
N ILE A 444 0.12 24.70 -5.27
CA ILE A 444 0.86 25.64 -6.13
C ILE A 444 1.26 26.94 -5.41
N TRP A 445 0.71 27.17 -4.21
CA TRP A 445 0.96 28.35 -3.39
C TRP A 445 1.16 27.95 -1.93
N ASN A 446 2.25 28.41 -1.34
CA ASN A 446 2.55 28.19 0.06
C ASN A 446 1.88 29.26 0.94
N GLY A 447 0.74 28.92 1.54
CA GLY A 447 -0.01 29.85 2.38
C GLY A 447 0.76 30.35 3.61
N GLY A 448 1.55 29.49 4.24
CA GLY A 448 2.34 29.83 5.44
C GLY A 448 3.47 30.82 5.14
N ARG A 449 4.09 30.72 3.97
CA ARG A 449 5.18 31.60 3.52
C ARG A 449 4.71 32.75 2.63
N ARG A 450 3.44 32.73 2.19
CA ARG A 450 2.81 33.70 1.28
C ARG A 450 3.60 33.88 -0.02
N ARG A 451 4.04 32.77 -0.62
CA ARG A 451 4.84 32.73 -1.85
C ARG A 451 4.40 31.54 -2.72
N PRO A 452 4.72 31.53 -4.03
CA PRO A 452 4.56 30.34 -4.87
C PRO A 452 5.29 29.14 -4.26
N GLU A 453 4.73 27.95 -4.42
CA GLU A 453 5.40 26.71 -4.06
C GLU A 453 6.60 26.50 -5.01
N PRO A 454 7.79 26.05 -4.55
CA PRO A 454 8.96 25.84 -5.42
C PRO A 454 8.76 24.79 -6.52
N LEU A 455 7.86 23.83 -6.29
CA LEU A 455 7.52 22.71 -7.17
C LEU A 455 8.72 21.87 -7.60
N ASP A 456 8.83 20.63 -7.09
CA ASP A 456 10.01 19.79 -7.26
C ASP A 456 9.65 18.36 -7.66
N ARG A 457 10.62 17.67 -8.26
CA ARG A 457 10.58 16.22 -8.45
C ARG A 457 11.15 15.55 -7.20
N ILE A 458 10.27 14.96 -6.40
CA ILE A 458 10.62 14.32 -5.13
C ILE A 458 10.20 12.85 -5.05
N ASP A 459 9.48 12.37 -6.07
CA ASP A 459 9.08 10.97 -6.20
C ASP A 459 9.93 10.28 -7.27
N PHE A 460 10.36 9.05 -6.98
CA PHE A 460 11.37 8.36 -7.79
C PHE A 460 10.97 6.92 -8.10
N VAL A 461 11.43 6.45 -9.27
CA VAL A 461 11.57 5.02 -9.57
C VAL A 461 13.05 4.78 -9.86
N LEU A 462 13.75 4.18 -8.90
CA LEU A 462 15.15 3.80 -9.03
C LEU A 462 15.26 2.30 -9.30
N HIS A 463 16.29 1.88 -10.04
CA HIS A 463 16.49 0.46 -10.35
C HIS A 463 17.96 0.03 -10.40
N LYS A 464 18.22 -1.27 -10.29
CA LYS A 464 19.54 -1.88 -10.51
C LYS A 464 19.38 -3.28 -11.10
N GLY A 465 20.25 -3.63 -12.05
CA GLY A 465 20.31 -4.94 -12.70
C GLY A 465 20.48 -4.83 -14.21
N LYS A 466 21.47 -5.52 -14.79
CA LYS A 466 21.82 -5.45 -16.23
C LYS A 466 20.70 -5.85 -17.20
N GLY A 467 19.74 -6.65 -16.74
CA GLY A 467 18.60 -7.09 -17.56
C GLY A 467 17.51 -6.04 -17.76
N LEU A 468 17.58 -4.90 -17.06
CA LEU A 468 16.57 -3.85 -17.13
C LEU A 468 16.91 -2.82 -18.20
N LYS A 469 15.97 -2.56 -19.10
CA LYS A 469 16.06 -1.44 -20.05
C LYS A 469 14.85 -0.53 -19.90
N VAL A 470 15.08 0.70 -19.43
CA VAL A 470 14.05 1.75 -19.40
C VAL A 470 13.68 2.12 -20.83
N THR A 471 12.40 2.02 -21.17
CA THR A 471 11.87 2.43 -22.47
C THR A 471 11.04 3.70 -22.41
N ASP A 472 10.44 3.98 -21.24
CA ASP A 472 9.71 5.21 -20.97
C ASP A 472 9.67 5.49 -19.46
N SER A 473 9.62 6.77 -19.08
CA SER A 473 9.36 7.18 -17.70
C SER A 473 8.65 8.53 -17.71
N GLN A 474 7.54 8.65 -16.97
CA GLN A 474 6.71 9.86 -17.01
C GLN A 474 6.07 10.15 -15.66
N THR A 475 5.86 11.44 -15.38
CA THR A 475 4.99 11.85 -14.28
C THR A 475 3.54 11.77 -14.72
N VAL A 476 2.69 11.11 -13.93
CA VAL A 476 1.29 10.85 -14.26
C VAL A 476 0.36 11.61 -13.32
N VAL A 477 -0.61 12.27 -13.92
CA VAL A 477 -1.74 12.93 -13.25
C VAL A 477 -2.97 12.71 -14.11
N VAL A 478 -4.16 12.66 -13.49
CA VAL A 478 -5.43 12.50 -14.23
C VAL A 478 -6.19 13.83 -14.25
N GLY A 479 -6.66 14.20 -15.44
CA GLY A 479 -7.41 15.43 -15.65
C GLY A 479 -6.57 16.69 -15.43
N ASP A 480 -7.25 17.78 -15.05
CA ASP A 480 -6.66 19.08 -14.71
C ASP A 480 -6.98 19.41 -13.24
N PRO A 481 -6.16 18.98 -12.28
CA PRO A 481 -6.46 19.13 -10.86
C PRO A 481 -6.55 20.59 -10.46
N LYS A 482 -7.64 20.96 -9.78
CA LYS A 482 -7.76 22.29 -9.17
C LYS A 482 -6.88 22.37 -7.92
N PRO A 483 -6.16 23.49 -7.72
CA PRO A 483 -5.35 23.69 -6.53
C PRO A 483 -6.21 23.88 -5.28
N GLN A 484 -5.59 23.78 -4.11
CA GLN A 484 -6.24 24.15 -2.84
C GLN A 484 -6.75 25.60 -2.89
N PRO A 485 -7.98 25.91 -2.40
CA PRO A 485 -8.90 25.04 -1.63
C PRO A 485 -9.94 24.27 -2.46
N ASN A 486 -9.87 24.30 -3.80
CA ASN A 486 -10.92 23.79 -4.69
C ASN A 486 -10.71 22.33 -5.14
N HIS A 487 -9.80 21.59 -4.49
CA HIS A 487 -9.35 20.27 -4.91
C HIS A 487 -10.36 19.13 -4.64
N LYS A 488 -11.37 19.34 -3.79
CA LYS A 488 -12.24 18.26 -3.28
C LYS A 488 -12.90 17.43 -4.38
N GLU A 489 -13.21 18.05 -5.50
CA GLU A 489 -13.90 17.39 -6.63
C GLU A 489 -12.95 17.01 -7.78
N ASN A 490 -11.62 17.09 -7.59
CA ASN A 490 -10.64 16.67 -8.59
C ASN A 490 -10.80 15.19 -8.94
N GLU A 491 -10.59 14.81 -10.20
CA GLU A 491 -10.47 13.39 -10.56
C GLU A 491 -9.19 12.78 -9.97
N TRP A 492 -8.09 13.54 -9.99
CA TRP A 492 -6.86 13.16 -9.32
C TRP A 492 -7.01 13.26 -7.80
N PHE A 493 -6.66 12.19 -7.10
CA PHE A 493 -6.88 12.03 -5.67
C PHE A 493 -5.66 12.38 -4.79
N SER A 494 -4.54 12.76 -5.39
CA SER A 494 -3.28 13.02 -4.68
C SER A 494 -2.78 14.44 -4.93
N ASP A 495 -2.01 14.98 -4.00
CA ASP A 495 -1.23 16.19 -4.18
C ASP A 495 0.16 15.92 -4.77
N HIS A 496 0.50 14.67 -5.10
CA HIS A 496 1.66 14.30 -5.91
C HIS A 496 1.23 13.84 -7.30
N ARG A 497 2.06 14.05 -8.31
CA ARG A 497 2.01 13.24 -9.54
C ARG A 497 2.67 11.90 -9.26
N ALA A 498 2.13 10.82 -9.80
CA ALA A 498 2.78 9.52 -9.74
C ALA A 498 3.96 9.46 -10.72
N VAL A 499 4.88 8.51 -10.56
CA VAL A 499 5.96 8.26 -11.54
C VAL A 499 5.81 6.86 -12.09
N LEU A 500 5.48 6.74 -13.38
CA LEU A 500 5.32 5.48 -14.09
C LEU A 500 6.51 5.25 -14.99
N THR A 501 7.21 4.14 -14.81
CA THR A 501 8.33 3.73 -15.68
C THR A 501 8.02 2.39 -16.35
N THR A 502 8.27 2.32 -17.65
CA THR A 502 8.18 1.09 -18.45
C THR A 502 9.57 0.52 -18.70
N TYR A 503 9.70 -0.79 -18.51
CA TYR A 503 10.93 -1.54 -18.72
C TYR A 503 10.69 -2.67 -19.72
N GLU A 504 11.66 -2.91 -20.59
CA GLU A 504 11.89 -4.23 -21.19
C GLU A 504 12.70 -5.07 -20.18
N ILE A 505 12.28 -6.32 -19.95
CA ILE A 505 12.84 -7.23 -18.92
C ILE A 505 13.03 -8.66 -19.41
#